data_AF-A0A699U4Q7-F1
#
_entry.id   AF-A0A699U4Q7-F1
#
_cell.length_a   1.000
_cell.length_b   1.000
_cell.length_c   1.000
_cell.angle_alpha   90.00
_cell.angle_beta   90.00
_cell.angle_gamma   90.00
#
_symmetry.space_group_name_H-M   'P 1'
#
loop_
_entity.id
_entity.type
_entity.pdbx_description
1 polymer ?
#
loop_
_entity_poly.entity_id
_entity_poly.type
_entity_poly.pdbx_seq_one_letter_code
_entity_poly.pdbx_strand_id
1 'polypeptide(L)'
;MQEAEIDDYSFEGCDLFNGSWIYDNVSRPLYKEKECSFMADDYSCEKFGRKDFKYQFWRWQPHGCDLPSLYVGLLAYLISALLDKPHT
;
A
#
# COMPACT_ATOMS: atom_id res chain seq x y z
N MET A 1 1.90 24.24 -35.17
CA MET A 1 1.35 23.76 -33.90
C MET A 1 1.15 22.27 -34.09
N GLN A 2 2.21 21.49 -33.83
CA GLN A 2 2.16 20.03 -33.86
C GLN A 2 2.04 19.62 -32.39
N GLU A 3 0.88 19.11 -32.01
CA GLU A 3 0.68 18.54 -30.68
C GLU A 3 1.36 17.16 -30.66
N ALA A 4 2.25 16.99 -29.69
CA ALA A 4 2.93 15.74 -29.44
C ALA A 4 1.92 14.67 -29.03
N GLU A 5 2.00 13.50 -29.65
CA GLU A 5 1.34 12.28 -29.17
C GLU A 5 1.89 11.97 -27.78
N ILE A 6 1.06 12.22 -26.76
CA ILE A 6 1.28 11.66 -25.43
C ILE A 6 0.78 10.23 -25.53
N ASP A 7 1.71 9.28 -25.65
CA ASP A 7 1.42 7.86 -25.50
C ASP A 7 0.95 7.64 -24.05
N ASP A 8 -0.36 7.71 -23.86
CA ASP A 8 -1.06 7.56 -22.59
C ASP A 8 -0.95 6.10 -22.16
N TYR A 9 0.11 5.74 -21.44
CA TYR A 9 0.13 4.51 -20.66
C TYR A 9 -0.79 4.69 -19.44
N SER A 10 -2.06 5.04 -19.66
CA SER A 10 -3.09 4.83 -18.66
C SER A 10 -3.31 3.33 -18.57
N PHE A 11 -3.51 2.82 -17.36
CA PHE A 11 -4.11 1.52 -17.18
C PHE A 11 -5.55 1.62 -17.72
N GLU A 12 -5.74 1.51 -19.05
CA GLU A 12 -7.05 1.59 -19.69
C GLU A 12 -7.97 0.55 -19.02
N GLY A 13 -8.91 1.03 -18.19
CA GLY A 13 -9.89 0.20 -17.48
C GLY A 13 -9.75 0.08 -15.96
N CYS A 14 -8.74 0.68 -15.32
CA CYS A 14 -8.55 0.64 -13.87
C CYS A 14 -8.44 2.06 -13.28
N ASP A 15 -9.58 2.66 -12.93
CA ASP A 15 -9.61 3.91 -12.18
C ASP A 15 -9.37 3.61 -10.69
N LEU A 16 -8.14 3.87 -10.23
CA LEU A 16 -7.72 3.62 -8.84
C LEU A 16 -8.52 4.40 -7.80
N PHE A 17 -9.21 5.48 -8.19
CA PHE A 17 -9.98 6.34 -7.28
C PHE A 17 -11.47 6.02 -7.29
N ASN A 18 -11.93 5.17 -8.21
CA ASN A 18 -13.32 4.74 -8.31
C ASN A 18 -13.47 3.29 -7.86
N GLY A 19 -14.16 3.09 -6.74
CA GLY A 19 -14.20 1.80 -6.07
C GLY A 19 -15.01 1.83 -4.78
N SER A 20 -14.79 0.82 -3.94
CA SER A 20 -15.44 0.73 -2.63
C SER A 20 -14.51 0.16 -1.56
N TRP A 21 -14.86 0.44 -0.31
CA TRP A 21 -14.23 -0.20 0.84
C TRP A 21 -14.84 -1.58 1.04
N ILE A 22 -14.00 -2.60 1.14
CA ILE A 22 -14.39 -3.98 1.42
C ILE A 22 -13.75 -4.43 2.72
N TYR A 23 -14.52 -5.12 3.56
CA TYR A 23 -14.01 -5.70 4.79
C TYR A 23 -13.24 -6.99 4.47
N ASP A 24 -11.99 -7.06 4.89
CA ASP A 24 -11.07 -8.15 4.60
C ASP A 24 -10.35 -8.54 5.89
N ASN A 25 -10.76 -9.64 6.51
CA ASN A 25 -10.11 -10.16 7.72
C ASN A 25 -9.00 -11.18 7.43
N VAL A 26 -8.70 -11.44 6.15
CA VAL A 26 -7.70 -12.43 5.72
C VAL A 26 -6.38 -11.75 5.40
N SER A 27 -6.41 -10.64 4.65
CA SER A 27 -5.20 -9.93 4.17
C SER A 27 -4.88 -8.64 4.94
N ARG A 28 -5.68 -8.29 5.95
CA ARG A 28 -5.53 -7.07 6.76
C ARG A 28 -5.48 -7.36 8.26
N PRO A 29 -4.88 -6.45 9.06
CA PRO A 29 -4.11 -5.27 8.63
C PRO A 29 -2.76 -5.64 7.99
N LEU A 30 -2.20 -4.73 7.20
CA LEU A 30 -0.88 -4.93 6.56
C LEU A 30 0.29 -4.94 7.57
N TYR A 31 0.09 -4.30 8.72
CA TYR A 31 1.04 -4.24 9.83
C TYR A 31 0.23 -4.12 11.13
N LYS A 32 0.81 -4.51 12.26
CA LYS A 32 0.24 -4.22 13.58
C LYS A 32 0.94 -3.02 14.19
N GLU A 33 0.18 -2.11 14.79
CA GLU A 33 0.70 -0.89 15.43
C GLU A 33 1.83 -1.23 16.43
N LYS A 34 1.62 -2.22 17.30
CA LYS A 34 2.60 -2.69 18.29
C LYS A 34 3.90 -3.28 17.70
N GLU A 35 3.87 -3.70 16.44
CA GLU A 35 5.05 -4.29 15.77
C GLU A 35 5.90 -3.21 15.07
N CYS A 36 5.38 -1.99 14.90
CA CYS A 36 6.08 -0.89 14.25
C CYS A 36 6.76 0.03 15.29
N SER A 37 8.05 -0.20 15.54
CA SER A 37 8.83 0.59 16.51
C SER A 37 9.00 2.07 16.13
N PHE A 38 8.71 2.43 14.88
CA PHE A 38 8.87 3.78 14.34
C PHE A 38 7.56 4.56 14.29
N MET A 39 6.45 4.01 14.80
CA MET A 39 5.18 4.71 14.76
C MET A 39 5.21 5.94 15.67
N ALA A 40 4.90 7.11 15.10
CA ALA A 40 4.80 8.34 15.87
C ALA A 40 3.54 8.34 16.75
N ASP A 41 3.61 9.07 17.86
CA ASP A 41 2.53 9.13 18.85
C ASP A 41 1.22 9.65 18.24
N ASP A 42 1.30 10.63 17.33
CA ASP A 42 0.13 11.21 16.65
C ASP A 42 -0.68 10.18 15.83
N TYR A 43 -0.07 9.03 15.50
CA TYR A 43 -0.71 7.95 14.74
C TYR A 43 -0.98 6.68 15.57
N SER A 44 -0.56 6.64 16.84
CA SER A 44 -0.58 5.43 17.68
C SER A 44 -1.90 5.28 18.45
N CYS A 45 -3.00 5.05 17.74
CA CYS A 45 -4.34 5.03 18.34
C CYS A 45 -4.53 3.91 19.38
N GLU A 46 -3.96 2.72 19.14
CA GLU A 46 -4.02 1.60 20.10
C GLU A 46 -3.26 1.96 21.38
N LYS A 47 -2.08 2.55 21.27
CA LYS A 47 -1.27 3.04 22.40
C LYS A 47 -2.04 4.05 23.25
N PHE A 48 -2.82 4.93 22.62
CA PHE A 48 -3.62 5.96 23.31
C PHE A 48 -5.04 5.52 23.67
N GLY A 49 -5.32 4.22 23.65
CA GLY A 49 -6.48 3.64 24.34
C GLY A 49 -7.70 3.41 23.46
N ARG A 50 -7.60 3.53 22.14
CA ARG A 50 -8.66 3.09 21.22
C ARG A 50 -8.82 1.57 21.33
N LYS A 51 -10.07 1.09 21.44
CA LYS A 51 -10.39 -0.34 21.67
C LYS A 51 -11.11 -1.00 20.50
N ASP A 52 -11.64 -0.23 19.56
CA ASP A 52 -12.24 -0.75 18.33
C ASP A 52 -11.16 -0.88 17.25
N PHE A 53 -10.87 -2.12 16.83
CA PHE A 53 -9.83 -2.39 15.80
C PHE A 53 -10.42 -2.73 14.42
N LYS A 54 -11.75 -2.77 14.29
CA LYS A 54 -12.43 -3.13 13.04
C LYS A 54 -12.08 -2.23 11.86
N TYR A 55 -11.70 -0.98 12.13
CA TYR A 55 -11.27 -0.02 11.09
C TYR A 55 -10.02 -0.50 10.34
N GLN A 56 -9.16 -1.29 10.97
CA GLN A 56 -7.90 -1.75 10.39
C GLN A 56 -8.07 -2.84 9.32
N PHE A 57 -9.26 -3.44 9.22
CA PHE A 57 -9.57 -4.55 8.32
C PHE A 57 -10.23 -4.12 7.02
N TRP A 58 -10.42 -2.82 6.79
CA TRP A 58 -10.97 -2.34 5.53
C TRP A 58 -9.86 -2.17 4.49
N ARG A 59 -10.14 -2.63 3.26
CA ARG A 59 -9.27 -2.48 2.09
C ARG A 59 -10.03 -1.75 0.99
N TRP A 60 -9.35 -0.83 0.31
CA TRP A 60 -9.87 -0.21 -0.90
C TRP A 60 -9.81 -1.19 -2.08
N GLN A 61 -10.91 -1.30 -2.84
CA GLN A 61 -11.00 -2.10 -4.06
C GLN A 61 -11.49 -1.21 -5.20
N PRO A 62 -10.60 -0.84 -6.14
CA PRO A 62 -10.98 -0.20 -7.39
C PRO A 62 -11.93 -1.07 -8.21
N HIS A 63 -12.76 -0.43 -9.03
CA HIS A 63 -13.54 -1.15 -10.05
C HIS A 63 -12.64 -1.54 -11.23
N GLY A 64 -12.79 -2.77 -11.72
CA GLY A 64 -12.10 -3.25 -12.93
C GLY A 64 -10.68 -3.79 -12.71
N CYS A 65 -10.14 -3.76 -11.49
CA CYS A 65 -8.80 -4.26 -11.20
C CYS A 65 -8.59 -4.57 -9.71
N ASP A 66 -7.55 -5.34 -9.41
CA ASP A 66 -7.06 -5.60 -8.06
C ASP A 66 -5.79 -4.81 -7.77
N LEU A 67 -5.68 -4.26 -6.55
CA LEU A 67 -4.43 -3.66 -6.09
C LEU A 67 -3.39 -4.76 -5.83
N PRO A 68 -2.12 -4.56 -6.24
CA PRO A 68 -1.06 -5.51 -5.95
C PRO A 68 -0.88 -5.68 -4.43
N SER A 69 -0.63 -6.91 -4.01
CA SER A 69 -0.32 -7.19 -2.60
C SER A 69 1.04 -6.61 -2.22
N LEU A 70 1.12 -6.06 -1.00
CA LEU A 70 2.36 -5.49 -0.47
C LEU A 70 3.29 -6.62 -0.01
N TYR A 71 4.32 -6.93 -0.81
CA TYR A 71 5.37 -7.88 -0.43
C TYR A 71 6.61 -7.13 0.11
N VAL A 72 6.58 -6.75 1.39
CA VAL A 72 7.69 -6.02 2.04
C VAL A 72 9.01 -6.77 1.93
N GLY A 73 9.00 -8.10 2.05
CA GLY A 73 10.21 -8.93 1.90
C GLY A 73 10.85 -8.83 0.51
N LEU A 74 10.04 -8.75 -0.55
CA LEU A 74 10.54 -8.55 -1.91
C LEU A 74 11.14 -7.16 -2.07
N LEU A 75 10.46 -6.13 -1.53
CA LEU A 75 10.97 -4.76 -1.55
C LEU A 75 12.31 -4.65 -0.81
N ALA A 76 12.42 -5.24 0.38
CA ALA A 76 13.66 -5.25 1.15
C ALA A 76 14.77 -6.00 0.41
N TYR A 77 14.48 -7.17 -0.16
CA TYR A 77 15.43 -7.93 -0.97
C TYR A 77 15.95 -7.13 -2.17
N LEU A 78 15.06 -6.44 -2.89
CA LEU A 78 15.45 -5.60 -4.03
C LEU A 78 16.31 -4.40 -3.60
N ILE A 79 15.97 -3.75 -2.47
CA ILE A 79 16.78 -2.66 -1.92
C ILE A 79 18.17 -3.17 -1.54
N SER A 80 18.26 -4.30 -0.81
CA SER A 80 19.54 -4.92 -0.47
C SER A 80 20.36 -5.28 -1.71
N ALA A 81 19.74 -5.91 -2.72
CA ALA A 81 20.42 -6.26 -3.97
C ALA A 81 20.89 -5.04 -4.80
N LEU A 82 20.23 -3.89 -4.65
CA LEU A 82 20.65 -2.62 -5.28
C LEU A 82 21.79 -1.95 -4.50
N LEU A 83 21.80 -2.04 -3.17
CA LEU A 83 22.85 -1.50 -2.31
C LEU A 83 24.12 -2.35 -2.33
N ASP A 84 24.00 -3.66 -2.56
CA ASP A 84 25.12 -4.59 -2.73
C ASP A 84 25.74 -4.52 -4.14
N LYS A 85 25.29 -3.62 -5.02
CA LYS A 85 25.94 -3.45 -6.33
C LYS A 85 27.36 -2.93 -6.10
N PRO A 86 28.41 -3.67 -6.53
CA PRO A 86 29.77 -3.17 -6.43
C PRO A 86 29.87 -1.90 -7.27
N HIS A 87 30.19 -0.79 -6.60
CA HIS A 87 30.72 0.39 -7.29
C HIS A 87 32.00 -0.04 -7.97
N THR A 88 31.95 -0.25 -9.28
CA THR A 88 33.16 -0.22 -10.10
C THR A 88 33.62 1.24 -10.22
#